data_AF-A0A6A4P0T7-F1
#
_entry.id   AF-A0A6A4P0T7-F1
#
_cell.length_a   1.000
_cell.length_b   1.000
_cell.length_c   1.000
_cell.angle_alpha   90.00
_cell.angle_beta   90.00
_cell.angle_gamma   90.00
#
_symmetry.space_group_name_H-M   'P 1'
#
loop_
_entity.id
_entity.type
_entity.pdbx_description
1 polymer ?
#
loop_
_entity_poly.entity_id
_entity_poly.type
_entity_poly.pdbx_seq_one_letter_code
_entity_poly.pdbx_strand_id
1 'polypeptide(L)'
;MGGYFILNGLERVVRLLILPKRNYPMSLVRSSFSDRREGYTDKAVVIRCVRADQSSVSVKLYYLNNGSARLGFWMRGREYLLPVGIVLKALIDTTDREIYVNLTSCYNEKYEKGNGVVGTQLVGERAKIILDEVRNLSLFTRLQCLEYIGEHFQPMMAQFIVNDSFSIVAESVLNNYLFVHLDKNFDKFNLLIFMLQKLFSLVDQTSVPDNPDSLQNQEVLLPGHLITLYLKEKLEDWLQKGKKLLQDELKKQSKTFNFGDSTGA
;
A
#
# COMPACT_ATOMS: atom_id res chain seq x y z
N MET A 1 9.09 -33.36 -24.39
CA MET A 1 9.23 -31.99 -23.86
C MET A 1 7.98 -31.68 -23.05
N GLY A 2 8.09 -31.14 -21.83
CA GLY A 2 6.94 -30.81 -20.96
C GLY A 2 6.61 -29.32 -20.95
N GLY A 3 5.81 -28.86 -19.97
CA GLY A 3 5.48 -27.43 -19.79
C GLY A 3 4.13 -26.97 -20.35
N TYR A 4 3.25 -27.92 -20.68
CA TYR A 4 1.87 -27.69 -21.09
C TYR A 4 0.90 -28.41 -20.15
N PHE A 5 -0.37 -28.04 -20.23
CA PHE A 5 -1.48 -28.61 -19.47
C PHE A 5 -2.37 -29.41 -20.39
N ILE A 6 -2.86 -30.55 -19.93
CA ILE A 6 -3.87 -31.32 -20.66
C ILE A 6 -5.24 -30.96 -20.08
N LEU A 7 -6.09 -30.37 -20.91
CA LEU A 7 -7.43 -29.94 -20.55
C LEU A 7 -8.43 -30.61 -21.50
N ASN A 8 -9.19 -31.58 -20.98
CA ASN A 8 -10.17 -32.37 -21.74
C ASN A 8 -9.57 -33.01 -23.01
N GLY A 9 -8.36 -33.56 -22.90
CA GLY A 9 -7.65 -34.21 -24.01
C GLY A 9 -6.92 -33.26 -24.97
N LEU A 10 -6.98 -31.94 -24.75
CA LEU A 10 -6.24 -30.95 -25.53
C LEU A 10 -5.01 -30.43 -24.78
N GLU A 11 -3.88 -30.33 -25.46
CA GLU A 11 -2.68 -29.69 -24.93
C GLU A 11 -2.82 -28.16 -24.98
N ARG A 12 -2.59 -27.49 -23.86
CA ARG A 12 -2.67 -26.03 -23.72
C ARG A 12 -1.44 -25.48 -23.02
N VAL A 13 -0.96 -24.33 -23.48
CA VAL A 13 0.17 -23.63 -22.87
C VAL A 13 -0.30 -22.27 -22.35
N VAL A 14 0.16 -21.93 -21.15
CA VAL A 14 -0.05 -20.60 -20.56
C VAL A 14 1.07 -19.69 -21.06
N ARG A 15 0.70 -18.56 -21.68
CA ARG A 15 1.66 -17.57 -22.17
C ARG A 15 2.33 -16.85 -21.01
N LEU A 16 3.60 -16.53 -21.19
CA LEU A 16 4.34 -15.63 -20.31
C LEU A 16 3.73 -14.23 -20.38
N LEU A 17 3.60 -13.58 -19.22
CA LEU A 17 3.06 -12.21 -19.12
C LEU A 17 4.16 -11.25 -18.66
N ILE A 18 4.26 -10.10 -19.33
CA ILE A 18 5.17 -9.04 -18.93
C ILE A 18 4.50 -8.18 -17.86
N LEU A 19 5.21 -7.94 -16.76
CA LEU A 19 4.79 -7.12 -15.64
C LEU A 19 5.83 -6.03 -15.36
N PRO A 20 5.46 -4.95 -14.64
CA PRO A 20 6.42 -4.03 -14.05
C PRO A 20 7.39 -4.76 -13.12
N LYS A 21 8.66 -4.33 -13.13
CA LYS A 21 9.71 -4.83 -12.26
C LYS A 21 9.30 -4.80 -10.79
N ARG A 22 9.49 -5.93 -10.09
CA ARG A 22 9.22 -6.03 -8.65
C ARG A 22 10.15 -5.11 -7.83
N ASN A 23 9.60 -4.56 -6.75
CA ASN A 23 10.29 -3.85 -5.67
C ASN A 23 11.21 -2.70 -6.15
N TYR A 24 10.91 -2.11 -7.32
CA TYR A 24 11.63 -0.97 -7.86
C TYR A 24 10.66 0.22 -8.00
N PRO A 25 10.92 1.35 -7.31
CA PRO A 25 10.09 2.54 -7.43
C PRO A 25 10.36 3.24 -8.76
N MET A 26 9.42 3.19 -9.69
CA MET A 26 9.52 3.83 -11.01
C MET A 26 8.91 5.23 -11.00
N SER A 27 9.64 6.20 -11.51
CA SER A 27 9.13 7.55 -11.79
C SER A 27 8.34 7.56 -13.08
N LEU A 28 7.06 7.90 -13.04
CA LEU A 28 6.18 7.87 -14.20
C LEU A 28 5.51 9.23 -14.42
N VAL A 29 5.40 9.61 -15.70
CA VAL A 29 4.62 10.75 -16.15
C VAL A 29 3.50 10.23 -17.04
N ARG A 30 2.24 10.39 -16.62
CA ARG A 30 1.05 9.92 -17.34
C ARG A 30 -0.11 10.89 -17.15
N SER A 31 -0.72 11.31 -18.25
CA SER A 31 -1.92 12.17 -18.23
C SER A 31 -3.08 11.59 -17.42
N SER A 32 -3.23 10.26 -17.42
CA SER A 32 -4.27 9.59 -16.63
C SER A 32 -4.12 9.77 -15.10
N PHE A 33 -3.00 10.30 -14.61
CA PHE A 33 -2.86 10.65 -13.19
C PHE A 33 -3.53 11.98 -12.85
N SER A 34 -3.52 12.97 -13.75
CA SER A 34 -4.21 14.25 -13.54
C SER A 34 -5.74 14.09 -13.62
N ASP A 35 -6.24 13.17 -14.44
CA ASP A 35 -7.68 12.95 -14.65
C ASP A 35 -8.39 12.33 -13.43
N ARG A 36 -7.64 11.91 -12.40
CA ARG A 36 -8.20 11.23 -11.22
C ARG A 36 -9.04 12.12 -10.34
N ARG A 37 -8.51 13.31 -10.05
CA ARG A 37 -9.14 14.27 -9.14
C ARG A 37 -8.51 15.63 -9.37
N GLU A 38 -9.31 16.66 -9.12
CA GLU A 38 -8.84 18.03 -9.14
C GLU A 38 -7.63 18.21 -8.19
N GLY A 39 -6.61 18.92 -8.67
CA GLY A 39 -5.37 19.16 -7.93
C GLY A 39 -4.28 18.08 -8.09
N TYR A 40 -4.52 16.99 -8.83
CA TYR A 40 -3.49 16.00 -9.15
C TYR A 40 -2.66 16.42 -10.36
N THR A 41 -1.37 16.07 -10.34
CA THR A 41 -0.47 16.20 -11.50
C THR A 41 -0.39 14.91 -12.31
N ASP A 42 0.26 15.00 -13.45
CA ASP A 42 0.66 13.88 -14.30
C ASP A 42 1.85 13.07 -13.73
N LYS A 43 2.44 13.47 -12.59
CA LYS A 43 3.65 12.86 -12.01
C LYS A 43 3.32 11.95 -10.83
N ALA A 44 3.87 10.74 -10.86
CA ALA A 44 3.81 9.81 -9.74
C ALA A 44 5.01 8.88 -9.68
N VAL A 45 5.34 8.39 -8.48
CA VAL A 45 6.29 7.27 -8.30
C VAL A 45 5.50 6.01 -7.98
N VAL A 46 5.70 4.95 -8.75
CA VAL A 46 4.93 3.71 -8.65
C VAL A 46 5.85 2.54 -8.35
N ILE A 47 5.50 1.73 -7.36
CA ILE A 47 6.24 0.52 -7.01
C ILE A 47 5.30 -0.68 -6.95
N ARG A 48 5.71 -1.78 -7.60
CA ARG A 48 5.04 -3.09 -7.45
C ARG A 48 5.76 -3.88 -6.37
N CYS A 49 5.17 -3.96 -5.18
CA CYS A 49 5.71 -4.71 -4.05
C CYS A 49 5.30 -6.18 -4.16
N VAL A 50 6.24 -7.12 -4.13
CA VAL A 50 5.97 -8.56 -4.27
C VAL A 50 6.37 -9.29 -3.00
N ARG A 51 5.44 -10.09 -2.45
CA ARG A 51 5.67 -10.95 -1.28
C ARG A 51 6.43 -12.21 -1.66
N ALA A 52 6.89 -12.97 -0.66
CA ALA A 52 7.56 -14.26 -0.85
C ALA A 52 6.69 -15.28 -1.64
N ASP A 53 5.37 -15.23 -1.47
CA ASP A 53 4.39 -16.07 -2.17
C ASP A 53 4.03 -15.60 -3.58
N GLN A 54 4.81 -14.66 -4.15
CA GLN A 54 4.61 -13.99 -5.44
C GLN A 54 3.39 -13.07 -5.53
N SER A 55 2.55 -12.98 -4.50
CA SER A 55 1.43 -12.04 -4.49
C SER A 55 1.95 -10.61 -4.43
N SER A 56 1.34 -9.71 -5.20
CA SER A 56 1.86 -8.35 -5.34
C SER A 56 0.84 -7.29 -5.03
N VAL A 57 1.28 -6.20 -4.39
CA VAL A 57 0.50 -4.99 -4.16
C VAL A 57 1.21 -3.83 -4.84
N SER A 58 0.46 -3.08 -5.65
CA SER A 58 0.98 -1.86 -6.29
C SER A 58 0.69 -0.66 -5.40
N VAL A 59 1.74 0.10 -5.08
CA VAL A 59 1.67 1.35 -4.32
C VAL A 59 2.09 2.48 -5.24
N LYS A 60 1.34 3.59 -5.22
CA LYS A 60 1.53 4.75 -6.08
C LYS A 60 1.61 6.00 -5.23
N LEU A 61 2.62 6.82 -5.42
CA LEU A 61 2.79 8.09 -4.73
C LEU A 61 2.56 9.22 -5.73
N TYR A 62 1.42 9.89 -5.60
CA TYR A 62 1.00 10.97 -6.50
C TYR A 62 1.46 12.32 -5.97
N TYR A 63 1.91 13.18 -6.89
CA TYR A 63 2.19 14.58 -6.57
C TYR A 63 0.97 15.47 -6.86
N LEU A 64 0.69 16.39 -5.95
CA LEU A 64 -0.42 17.34 -6.06
C LEU A 64 0.09 18.75 -6.37
N ASN A 65 -0.75 19.55 -7.02
CA ASN A 65 -0.46 20.95 -7.39
C ASN A 65 -0.17 21.83 -6.17
N ASN A 66 -0.72 21.48 -5.00
CA ASN A 66 -0.48 22.18 -3.75
C ASN A 66 0.89 21.87 -3.10
N GLY A 67 1.71 21.02 -3.70
CA GLY A 67 3.01 20.62 -3.16
C GLY A 67 2.99 19.43 -2.20
N SER A 68 1.80 18.92 -1.83
CA SER A 68 1.64 17.70 -1.01
C SER A 68 1.71 16.43 -1.88
N ALA A 69 1.65 15.27 -1.22
CA ALA A 69 1.63 13.96 -1.87
C ALA A 69 0.59 13.03 -1.26
N ARG A 70 0.09 12.10 -2.09
CA ARG A 70 -0.91 11.09 -1.71
C ARG A 70 -0.39 9.70 -2.01
N LEU A 71 -0.43 8.83 -1.00
CA LEU A 71 -0.07 7.43 -1.11
C LEU A 71 -1.32 6.62 -1.46
N GLY A 72 -1.34 6.10 -2.68
CA GLY A 72 -2.36 5.23 -3.24
C GLY A 72 -1.99 3.76 -3.12
N PHE A 73 -2.91 2.92 -2.67
CA PHE A 73 -2.77 1.47 -2.73
C PHE A 73 -4.09 0.80 -3.11
N TRP A 74 -3.97 -0.35 -3.76
CA TRP A 74 -5.13 -1.13 -4.23
C TRP A 74 -5.58 -2.13 -3.19
N MET A 75 -6.87 -2.10 -2.88
CA MET A 75 -7.52 -3.00 -1.92
C MET A 75 -8.93 -3.34 -2.42
N ARG A 76 -9.24 -4.64 -2.55
CA ARG A 76 -10.57 -5.14 -2.93
C ARG A 76 -11.18 -4.47 -4.18
N GLY A 77 -10.36 -4.27 -5.21
CA GLY A 77 -10.79 -3.70 -6.49
C GLY A 77 -11.00 -2.17 -6.48
N ARG A 78 -10.63 -1.48 -5.39
CA ARG A 78 -10.65 -0.01 -5.31
C ARG A 78 -9.28 0.51 -4.88
N GLU A 79 -8.97 1.72 -5.28
CA GLU A 79 -7.75 2.40 -4.86
C GLU A 79 -8.06 3.38 -3.73
N TYR A 80 -7.29 3.29 -2.65
CA TYR A 80 -7.40 4.15 -1.48
C TYR A 80 -6.20 5.08 -1.42
N LEU A 81 -6.44 6.32 -1.04
CA LEU A 81 -5.46 7.40 -1.04
C LEU A 81 -5.33 7.96 0.37
N LEU A 82 -4.11 7.95 0.90
CA LEU A 82 -3.79 8.50 2.22
C LEU A 82 -2.82 9.69 2.09
N PRO A 83 -2.99 10.75 2.89
CA PRO A 83 -1.96 11.77 3.05
C PRO A 83 -0.64 11.14 3.51
N VAL A 84 0.46 11.44 2.80
CA VAL A 84 1.74 10.76 3.05
C VAL A 84 2.29 11.02 4.45
N GLY A 85 2.04 12.22 5.00
CA GLY A 85 2.48 12.58 6.35
C GLY A 85 1.86 11.71 7.44
N ILE A 86 0.57 11.32 7.29
CA ILE A 86 -0.10 10.41 8.22
C ILE A 86 0.55 9.04 8.17
N VAL A 87 0.87 8.54 6.95
CA VAL A 87 1.49 7.23 6.79
C VAL A 87 2.90 7.21 7.40
N LEU A 88 3.70 8.26 7.19
CA LEU A 88 5.04 8.38 7.77
C LEU A 88 4.99 8.29 9.30
N LYS A 89 4.10 9.04 9.95
CA LYS A 89 3.92 9.01 11.41
C LYS A 89 3.29 7.71 11.93
N ALA A 90 2.47 7.02 11.12
CA ALA A 90 1.85 5.77 11.51
C ALA A 90 2.86 4.59 11.50
N LEU A 91 3.84 4.61 10.59
CA LEU A 91 4.83 3.55 10.46
C LEU A 91 5.78 3.47 11.67
N ILE A 92 6.31 4.61 12.11
CA ILE A 92 7.25 4.68 13.24
C ILE A 92 6.99 5.92 14.09
N ASP A 93 7.29 5.82 15.39
CA ASP A 93 7.17 6.97 16.29
C ASP A 93 8.27 7.98 15.95
N THR A 94 7.88 9.11 15.38
CA THR A 94 8.79 10.11 14.81
C THR A 94 8.30 11.52 15.06
N THR A 95 9.26 12.43 15.16
CA THR A 95 8.97 13.87 15.26
C THR A 95 8.87 14.52 13.89
N ASP A 96 8.12 15.62 13.78
CA ASP A 96 8.03 16.44 12.55
C ASP A 96 9.44 16.85 12.05
N ARG A 97 10.35 17.13 12.99
CA ARG A 97 11.74 17.49 12.70
C ARG A 97 12.50 16.33 12.06
N GLU A 98 12.35 15.11 12.55
CA GLU A 98 13.01 13.94 11.97
C GLU A 98 12.51 13.66 10.55
N ILE A 99 11.20 13.78 10.33
CA ILE A 99 10.62 13.64 8.98
C ILE A 99 11.18 14.72 8.06
N TYR A 100 11.20 15.98 8.50
CA TYR A 100 11.75 17.10 7.72
C TYR A 100 13.22 16.87 7.36
N VAL A 101 14.04 16.49 8.34
CA VAL A 101 15.46 16.21 8.13
C VAL A 101 15.64 15.03 7.18
N ASN A 102 14.89 13.93 7.34
CA ASN A 102 15.00 12.77 6.47
C ASN A 102 14.54 13.07 5.04
N LEU A 103 13.58 13.97 4.84
CA LEU A 103 13.19 14.41 3.50
C LEU A 103 14.23 15.32 2.85
N THR A 104 14.86 16.21 3.62
CA THR A 104 15.81 17.22 3.12
C THR A 104 17.28 16.78 3.13
N SER A 105 17.59 15.62 3.70
CA SER A 105 18.94 15.06 3.75
C SER A 105 19.01 13.67 3.12
N CYS A 106 20.17 13.34 2.58
CA CYS A 106 20.51 12.01 2.15
C CYS A 106 21.47 11.41 3.16
N TYR A 107 21.25 10.14 3.50
CA TYR A 107 22.20 9.39 4.30
C TYR A 107 23.35 8.92 3.40
N ASN A 108 24.59 9.26 3.76
CA ASN A 108 25.77 8.73 3.12
C ASN A 108 26.66 8.09 4.19
N GLU A 109 26.98 6.80 4.05
CA GLU A 109 27.81 6.05 5.00
C GLU A 109 29.17 6.72 5.27
N LYS A 110 29.70 7.51 4.32
CA LYS A 110 30.97 8.23 4.45
C LYS A 110 30.87 9.64 5.00
N TYR A 111 29.71 10.30 4.89
CA TYR A 111 29.55 11.74 5.17
C TYR A 111 28.40 12.06 6.14
N GLU A 112 27.86 11.04 6.82
CA GLU A 112 26.69 11.14 7.68
C GLU A 112 25.46 11.72 6.94
N LYS A 113 24.48 12.30 7.66
CA LYS A 113 23.33 12.96 7.04
C LYS A 113 23.75 14.32 6.46
N GLY A 114 23.92 14.38 5.15
CA GLY A 114 24.22 15.62 4.41
C GLY A 114 23.01 16.09 3.60
N ASN A 115 22.84 17.41 3.47
CA ASN A 115 21.71 18.00 2.73
C ASN A 115 21.76 17.68 1.22
N GLY A 116 22.95 17.50 0.63
CA GLY A 116 23.09 17.09 -0.78
C GLY A 116 22.27 17.93 -1.78
N VAL A 117 21.84 17.31 -2.88
CA VAL A 117 20.96 17.93 -3.91
C VAL A 117 19.49 17.97 -3.45
N VAL A 118 19.14 17.23 -2.39
CA VAL A 118 17.75 17.09 -1.92
C VAL A 118 17.37 18.18 -0.92
N GLY A 119 18.35 18.84 -0.28
CA GLY A 119 18.13 19.92 0.69
C GLY A 119 17.83 21.29 0.08
N THR A 120 17.26 21.35 -1.12
CA THR A 120 16.86 22.63 -1.73
C THR A 120 15.70 23.28 -0.96
N GLN A 121 15.58 24.60 -1.06
CA GLN A 121 14.48 25.34 -0.41
C GLN A 121 13.10 24.83 -0.85
N LEU A 122 12.94 24.46 -2.12
CA LEU A 122 11.69 23.92 -2.68
C LEU A 122 11.27 22.61 -2.01
N VAL A 123 12.21 21.69 -1.77
CA VAL A 123 11.93 20.43 -1.05
C VAL A 123 11.57 20.72 0.41
N GLY A 124 12.26 21.68 1.04
CA GLY A 124 11.95 22.13 2.39
C GLY A 124 10.53 22.70 2.53
N GLU A 125 10.09 23.52 1.56
CA GLU A 125 8.73 24.06 1.53
C GLU A 125 7.68 22.95 1.35
N ARG A 126 7.90 22.01 0.43
CA ARG A 126 7.00 20.85 0.24
C ARG A 126 6.92 19.97 1.48
N ALA A 127 8.05 19.74 2.15
CA ALA A 127 8.09 19.01 3.41
C ALA A 127 7.27 19.71 4.50
N LYS A 128 7.34 21.04 4.60
CA LYS A 128 6.49 21.82 5.51
C LYS A 128 5.01 21.66 5.17
N ILE A 129 4.63 21.76 3.90
CA ILE A 129 3.23 21.57 3.46
C ILE A 129 2.68 20.20 3.90
N ILE A 130 3.46 19.13 3.72
CA ILE A 130 3.07 17.78 4.15
C ILE A 130 2.88 17.71 5.67
N LEU A 131 3.77 18.33 6.45
CA LEU A 131 3.71 18.33 7.92
C LEU A 131 2.55 19.21 8.44
N ASP A 132 2.33 20.37 7.84
CA ASP A 132 1.24 21.27 8.17
C ASP A 132 -0.12 20.63 7.88
N GLU A 133 -0.22 19.80 6.84
CA GLU A 133 -1.45 19.04 6.55
C GLU A 133 -1.82 18.09 7.70
N VAL A 134 -0.83 17.38 8.24
CA VAL A 134 -1.03 16.49 9.39
C VAL A 134 -1.39 17.29 10.65
N ARG A 135 -0.77 18.45 10.83
CA ARG A 135 -1.07 19.37 11.94
C ARG A 135 -2.49 19.94 11.86
N ASN A 136 -2.97 20.27 10.67
CA ASN A 136 -4.33 20.75 10.44
C ASN A 136 -5.38 19.68 10.82
N LEU A 137 -5.03 18.40 10.69
CA LEU A 137 -5.86 17.29 11.15
C LEU A 137 -5.72 16.99 12.65
N SER A 138 -4.90 17.76 13.38
CA SER A 138 -4.63 17.59 14.81
C SER A 138 -4.07 16.20 15.18
N LEU A 139 -3.33 15.58 14.26
CA LEU A 139 -2.70 14.27 14.46
C LEU A 139 -1.21 14.43 14.81
N PHE A 140 -0.88 14.30 16.09
CA PHE A 140 0.48 14.54 16.58
C PHE A 140 1.24 13.25 16.85
N THR A 141 0.58 12.25 17.43
CA THR A 141 1.21 11.00 17.85
C THR A 141 1.00 9.87 16.84
N ARG A 142 1.87 8.85 16.90
CA ARG A 142 1.71 7.62 16.11
C ARG A 142 0.35 6.96 16.35
N LEU A 143 -0.08 6.87 17.61
CA LEU A 143 -1.35 6.24 17.98
C LEU A 143 -2.54 6.96 17.34
N GLN A 144 -2.58 8.29 17.37
CA GLN A 144 -3.62 9.07 16.71
C GLN A 144 -3.66 8.83 15.20
N CYS A 145 -2.49 8.75 14.55
CA CYS A 145 -2.40 8.45 13.12
C CYS A 145 -2.91 7.04 12.80
N LEU A 146 -2.61 6.05 13.66
CA LEU A 146 -3.13 4.69 13.52
C LEU A 146 -4.63 4.64 13.74
N GLU A 147 -5.16 5.31 14.77
CA GLU A 147 -6.60 5.38 15.02
C GLU A 147 -7.34 5.99 13.84
N TYR A 148 -6.82 7.09 13.27
CA TYR A 148 -7.38 7.72 12.09
C TYR A 148 -7.45 6.76 10.89
N ILE A 149 -6.36 6.05 10.59
CA ILE A 149 -6.35 5.04 9.52
C ILE A 149 -7.34 3.90 9.88
N GLY A 150 -7.32 3.44 11.12
CA GLY A 150 -8.15 2.35 11.61
C GLY A 150 -9.64 2.63 11.44
N GLU A 151 -10.09 3.82 11.83
CA GLU A 151 -11.47 4.28 11.69
C GLU A 151 -11.94 4.26 10.22
N HIS A 152 -11.11 4.76 9.30
CA HIS A 152 -11.41 4.77 7.87
C HIS A 152 -11.51 3.37 7.24
N PHE A 153 -10.68 2.42 7.69
CA PHE A 153 -10.61 1.08 7.09
C PHE A 153 -11.35 -0.02 7.86
N GLN A 154 -11.84 0.26 9.08
CA GLN A 154 -12.58 -0.70 9.90
C GLN A 154 -13.75 -1.36 9.17
N PRO A 155 -14.65 -0.62 8.48
CA PRO A 155 -15.80 -1.25 7.80
C PRO A 155 -15.36 -2.25 6.72
N MET A 156 -14.18 -2.04 6.14
CA MET A 156 -13.65 -2.86 5.07
C MET A 156 -12.89 -4.08 5.60
N MET A 157 -12.32 -3.98 6.79
CA MET A 157 -11.58 -5.05 7.47
C MET A 157 -12.46 -5.91 8.38
N ALA A 158 -13.69 -5.47 8.69
CA ALA A 158 -14.66 -6.14 9.56
C ALA A 158 -14.96 -7.62 9.21
N GLN A 159 -14.67 -8.05 7.98
CA GLN A 159 -14.84 -9.45 7.57
C GLN A 159 -13.70 -10.37 8.07
N PHE A 160 -12.50 -9.82 8.22
CA PHE A 160 -11.32 -10.55 8.68
C PHE A 160 -11.09 -10.38 10.17
N ILE A 161 -11.24 -9.15 10.66
CA ILE A 161 -10.95 -8.75 12.02
C ILE A 161 -12.27 -8.43 12.73
N VAL A 162 -12.63 -9.22 13.74
CA VAL A 162 -13.85 -9.04 14.53
C VAL A 162 -13.44 -8.41 15.86
N ASN A 163 -13.91 -7.18 16.12
CA ASN A 163 -13.80 -6.50 17.41
C ASN A 163 -12.39 -6.11 17.91
N ASP A 164 -11.42 -5.91 17.02
CA ASP A 164 -10.12 -5.34 17.44
C ASP A 164 -10.16 -3.81 17.49
N SER A 165 -9.20 -3.24 18.23
CA SER A 165 -8.99 -1.80 18.30
C SER A 165 -8.62 -1.21 16.93
N PHE A 166 -8.97 0.06 16.71
CA PHE A 166 -8.62 0.78 15.47
C PHE A 166 -7.13 0.72 15.14
N SER A 167 -6.27 0.74 16.16
CA SER A 167 -4.82 0.60 16.02
C SER A 167 -4.40 -0.72 15.35
N ILE A 168 -4.99 -1.84 15.75
CA ILE A 168 -4.68 -3.18 15.19
C ILE A 168 -5.15 -3.27 13.73
N VAL A 169 -6.32 -2.70 13.43
CA VAL A 169 -6.83 -2.62 12.06
C VAL A 169 -5.86 -1.81 11.18
N ALA A 170 -5.39 -0.66 11.66
CA ALA A 170 -4.43 0.15 10.93
C ALA A 170 -3.10 -0.56 10.71
N GLU A 171 -2.54 -1.19 11.74
CA GLU A 171 -1.31 -1.98 11.61
C GLU A 171 -1.49 -3.12 10.60
N SER A 172 -2.65 -3.78 10.60
CA SER A 172 -2.99 -4.80 9.61
C SER A 172 -3.06 -4.23 8.20
N VAL A 173 -3.58 -3.02 8.01
CA VAL A 173 -3.60 -2.35 6.70
C VAL A 173 -2.18 -2.00 6.24
N LEU A 174 -1.37 -1.41 7.12
CA LEU A 174 0.02 -1.06 6.82
C LEU A 174 0.86 -2.30 6.50
N ASN A 175 0.63 -3.41 7.19
CA ASN A 175 1.36 -4.66 6.96
C ASN A 175 0.91 -5.40 5.71
N ASN A 176 -0.40 -5.44 5.46
CA ASN A 176 -0.93 -6.20 4.34
C ASN A 176 -0.95 -5.43 3.03
N TYR A 177 -0.91 -4.10 3.00
CA TYR A 177 -1.05 -3.35 1.74
C TYR A 177 0.09 -2.39 1.45
N LEU A 178 0.86 -1.94 2.45
CA LEU A 178 1.98 -1.01 2.22
C LEU A 178 3.32 -1.73 2.28
N PHE A 179 4.09 -1.59 1.20
CA PHE A 179 5.47 -2.08 1.11
C PHE A 179 5.63 -3.52 1.59
N VAL A 180 4.74 -4.40 1.12
CA VAL A 180 4.58 -5.79 1.60
C VAL A 180 5.80 -6.71 1.40
N HIS A 181 6.83 -6.21 0.73
CA HIS A 181 8.10 -6.90 0.53
C HIS A 181 9.10 -6.63 1.68
N LEU A 182 8.76 -5.71 2.60
CA LEU A 182 9.56 -5.34 3.77
C LEU A 182 8.81 -5.74 5.04
N ASP A 183 9.53 -6.38 5.97
CA ASP A 183 8.96 -6.83 7.24
C ASP A 183 8.99 -5.73 8.31
N LYS A 184 10.05 -4.93 8.35
CA LYS A 184 10.25 -3.89 9.36
C LYS A 184 9.62 -2.57 8.96
N ASN A 185 8.86 -1.95 9.87
CA ASN A 185 8.25 -0.64 9.62
C ASN A 185 9.26 0.48 9.41
N PHE A 186 10.45 0.38 10.01
CA PHE A 186 11.53 1.33 9.78
C PHE A 186 12.03 1.32 8.32
N ASP A 187 12.14 0.14 7.72
CA ASP A 187 12.54 0.02 6.31
C ASP A 187 11.45 0.54 5.38
N LYS A 188 10.18 0.28 5.72
CA LYS A 188 9.01 0.87 5.02
C LYS A 188 9.03 2.40 5.08
N PHE A 189 9.37 2.96 6.24
CA PHE A 189 9.51 4.40 6.42
C PHE A 189 10.63 4.95 5.54
N ASN A 190 11.82 4.34 5.55
CA ASN A 190 12.94 4.76 4.73
C ASN A 190 12.64 4.68 3.22
N LEU A 191 11.97 3.61 2.78
CA LEU A 191 11.53 3.48 1.39
C LEU A 191 10.52 4.57 1.00
N LEU A 192 9.58 4.90 1.89
CA LEU A 192 8.61 5.97 1.63
C LEU A 192 9.29 7.34 1.52
N ILE A 193 10.25 7.64 2.39
CA ILE A 193 11.09 8.84 2.30
C ILE A 193 11.84 8.86 0.96
N PHE A 194 12.49 7.76 0.57
CA PHE A 194 13.19 7.66 -0.70
C PHE A 194 12.26 7.88 -1.90
N MET A 195 11.05 7.32 -1.88
CA MET A 195 10.05 7.54 -2.93
C MET A 195 9.60 9.00 -3.01
N LEU A 196 9.46 9.69 -1.87
CA LEU A 196 9.14 11.13 -1.84
C LEU A 196 10.28 11.97 -2.43
N GLN A 197 11.53 11.68 -2.05
CA GLN A 197 12.69 12.35 -2.62
C GLN A 197 12.78 12.14 -4.14
N LYS A 198 12.55 10.90 -4.60
CA LYS A 198 12.51 10.57 -6.04
C LYS A 198 11.36 11.30 -6.75
N LEU A 199 10.19 11.42 -6.11
CA LEU A 199 9.05 12.16 -6.64
C LEU A 199 9.37 13.65 -6.78
N PHE A 200 9.95 14.28 -5.76
CA PHE A 200 10.32 15.69 -5.83
C PHE A 200 11.39 15.95 -6.88
N SER A 201 12.37 15.06 -7.01
CA SER A 201 13.36 15.14 -8.09
C SER A 201 12.71 15.08 -9.48
N LEU A 202 11.69 14.22 -9.67
CA LEU A 202 10.93 14.14 -10.91
C LEU A 202 10.12 15.41 -11.17
N VAL A 203 9.54 15.99 -10.11
CA VAL A 203 8.79 17.25 -10.20
C VAL A 203 9.70 18.40 -10.63
N ASP A 204 10.87 18.50 -10.00
CA ASP A 204 11.91 19.51 -10.25
C ASP A 204 12.68 19.28 -11.56
N GLN A 205 12.33 18.24 -12.33
CA GLN A 205 13.00 17.88 -13.58
C GLN A 205 14.51 17.60 -13.42
N THR A 206 14.94 17.27 -12.21
CA THR A 206 16.34 16.87 -11.93
C THR A 206 16.56 15.38 -12.21
N SER A 207 15.48 14.59 -12.32
CA SER A 207 15.50 13.20 -12.79
C SER A 207 14.57 12.99 -13.97
N VAL A 208 14.93 12.01 -14.81
CA VAL A 208 14.18 11.59 -16.00
C VAL A 208 13.14 10.55 -15.59
N PRO A 209 11.93 10.55 -16.18
CA PRO A 209 10.98 9.47 -15.98
C PRO A 209 11.51 8.12 -16.44
N ASP A 210 11.16 7.07 -15.72
CA ASP A 210 11.47 5.68 -16.06
C ASP A 210 10.56 5.23 -17.22
N ASN A 211 11.15 4.67 -18.29
CA ASN A 211 10.37 4.13 -19.41
C ASN A 211 9.78 2.75 -19.04
N PRO A 212 8.44 2.58 -18.95
CA PRO A 212 7.81 1.31 -18.61
C PRO A 212 7.95 0.25 -19.71
N ASP A 213 8.24 0.67 -20.95
CA ASP A 213 8.38 -0.22 -22.10
C ASP A 213 9.83 -0.74 -22.26
N SER A 214 10.77 -0.21 -21.46
CA SER A 214 12.13 -0.72 -21.40
C SER A 214 12.19 -2.06 -20.67
N LEU A 215 12.89 -3.04 -21.26
CA LEU A 215 13.12 -4.35 -20.65
C LEU A 215 13.77 -4.26 -19.25
N GLN A 216 14.55 -3.20 -18.98
CA GLN A 216 15.16 -2.98 -17.66
C GLN A 216 14.13 -2.81 -16.54
N ASN A 217 12.95 -2.27 -16.87
CA ASN A 217 11.86 -1.93 -15.97
C ASN A 217 10.73 -2.96 -15.99
N GLN A 218 10.93 -4.06 -16.70
CA GLN A 218 9.99 -5.14 -16.86
C GLN A 218 10.48 -6.42 -16.19
N GLU A 219 9.53 -7.31 -15.94
CA GLU A 219 9.74 -8.65 -15.42
C GLU A 219 8.74 -9.60 -16.08
N VAL A 220 9.08 -10.89 -16.15
CA VAL A 220 8.20 -11.92 -16.71
C VAL A 220 7.52 -12.73 -15.59
N LEU A 221 6.20 -12.78 -15.61
CA LEU A 221 5.40 -13.67 -14.79
C LEU A 221 5.34 -15.06 -15.43
N LEU A 222 5.89 -16.05 -14.72
CA LEU A 222 5.88 -17.44 -15.12
C LEU A 222 4.51 -18.11 -14.84
N PRO A 223 4.10 -19.13 -15.62
CA PRO A 223 2.82 -19.81 -15.42
C PRO A 223 2.68 -20.48 -14.06
N GLY A 224 3.77 -21.03 -13.53
CA GLY A 224 3.78 -21.62 -12.20
C GLY A 224 3.39 -20.61 -11.12
N HIS A 225 3.96 -19.41 -11.16
CA HIS A 225 3.60 -18.32 -10.25
C HIS A 225 2.14 -17.91 -10.41
N LEU A 226 1.64 -17.81 -11.65
CA LEU A 226 0.23 -17.50 -11.92
C LEU A 226 -0.71 -18.53 -11.27
N ILE A 227 -0.38 -19.82 -11.37
CA ILE A 227 -1.17 -20.90 -10.76
C ILE A 227 -1.11 -20.80 -9.23
N THR A 228 0.06 -20.53 -8.64
CA THR A 228 0.20 -20.33 -7.20
C THR A 228 -0.68 -19.19 -6.70
N LEU A 229 -0.69 -18.06 -7.42
CA LEU A 229 -1.55 -16.92 -7.10
C LEU A 229 -3.03 -17.28 -7.16
N TYR A 230 -3.45 -17.94 -8.25
CA TYR A 230 -4.83 -18.38 -8.42
C TYR A 230 -5.26 -19.36 -7.33
N LEU A 231 -4.42 -20.34 -7.01
CA LEU A 231 -4.70 -21.33 -5.97
C LEU A 231 -4.83 -20.66 -4.61
N LYS A 232 -3.92 -19.73 -4.27
CA LYS A 232 -3.99 -18.96 -3.04
C LYS A 232 -5.32 -18.21 -2.91
N GLU A 233 -5.73 -17.48 -3.94
CA GLU A 233 -7.00 -16.74 -3.95
C GLU A 233 -8.20 -17.69 -3.76
N LYS A 234 -8.21 -18.84 -4.44
CA LYS A 234 -9.29 -19.82 -4.30
C LYS A 234 -9.36 -20.47 -2.93
N LEU A 235 -8.22 -20.73 -2.30
CA LEU A 235 -8.17 -21.21 -0.93
C LEU A 235 -8.67 -20.17 0.06
N GLU A 236 -8.30 -18.90 -0.13
CA GLU A 236 -8.81 -17.80 0.69
C GLU A 236 -10.33 -17.63 0.54
N ASP A 237 -10.84 -17.67 -0.69
CA ASP A 237 -12.29 -17.65 -0.98
C ASP A 237 -13.01 -18.81 -0.27
N TRP A 238 -12.42 -20.01 -0.27
CA TRP A 238 -13.00 -21.19 0.36
C TRP A 238 -13.05 -21.07 1.88
N LEU A 239 -11.97 -20.58 2.50
CA LEU A 239 -11.92 -20.30 3.94
C LEU A 239 -12.94 -19.24 4.36
N GLN A 240 -13.07 -18.17 3.57
CA GLN A 240 -14.07 -17.12 3.83
C GLN A 240 -15.50 -17.66 3.74
N LYS A 241 -15.80 -18.51 2.74
CA LYS A 241 -17.10 -19.18 2.63
C LYS A 241 -17.35 -20.10 3.82
N GLY A 242 -16.36 -20.89 4.24
CA GLY A 242 -16.45 -21.75 5.42
C GLY A 242 -16.75 -20.95 6.69
N LYS A 243 -16.01 -19.87 6.94
CA LYS A 243 -16.25 -18.95 8.07
C LYS A 243 -17.68 -18.40 8.05
N LYS A 244 -18.16 -17.96 6.88
CA LYS A 244 -19.52 -17.42 6.75
C LYS A 244 -20.59 -18.46 7.08
N LEU A 245 -20.44 -19.68 6.57
CA LEU A 245 -21.38 -20.77 6.87
C LEU A 245 -21.45 -21.09 8.37
N LEU A 246 -20.29 -21.13 9.04
CA LEU A 246 -20.24 -21.34 10.50
C LEU A 246 -20.92 -20.18 11.26
N GLN A 247 -20.69 -18.94 10.84
CA GLN A 247 -21.34 -17.77 11.44
C GLN A 247 -22.86 -17.77 11.24
N ASP A 248 -23.33 -18.20 10.07
CA ASP A 248 -24.75 -18.31 9.77
C ASP A 248 -25.41 -19.41 10.62
N GLU A 249 -24.71 -20.52 10.87
CA GLU A 249 -25.22 -21.61 11.72
C GLU A 249 -25.26 -21.23 13.21
N LEU A 250 -24.24 -20.53 13.71
CA LEU A 250 -24.24 -19.97 15.07
C LEU A 250 -25.42 -19.02 15.31
N LYS A 251 -25.71 -18.16 14.33
CA LYS A 251 -26.85 -17.22 14.38
C LYS A 251 -28.21 -17.92 14.32
N LYS A 252 -28.30 -19.09 13.70
CA LYS A 252 -29.52 -19.91 13.71
C LYS A 252 -29.71 -20.58 15.07
N GLN A 253 -28.67 -21.19 15.63
CA GLN A 253 -28.76 -21.83 16.96
C GLN A 253 -29.13 -20.83 18.06
N SER A 254 -28.63 -19.60 18.02
CA SER A 254 -29.00 -18.56 19.00
C SER A 254 -30.48 -18.15 18.96
N LYS A 255 -31.22 -18.43 17.87
CA LYS A 255 -32.67 -18.15 17.77
C LYS A 255 -33.54 -19.31 18.27
N THR A 256 -33.00 -20.52 18.38
CA THR A 256 -33.77 -21.72 18.76
C THR A 256 -33.83 -21.92 20.29
N PHE A 257 -32.97 -21.25 21.06
CA PHE A 257 -32.94 -21.33 22.52
C PHE A 257 -33.79 -20.23 23.21
N ASN A 258 -35.11 -20.24 23.00
CA ASN A 258 -36.04 -19.58 23.93
C ASN A 258 -36.55 -20.62 24.94
N PHE A 259 -35.81 -20.82 26.04
CA PHE A 259 -36.28 -21.60 27.20
C PHE A 259 -37.20 -20.74 28.09
N GLY A 260 -38.29 -20.23 27.50
CA GLY A 260 -39.18 -19.29 28.17
C GLY A 260 -40.62 -19.49 27.74
N ASP A 261 -41.11 -20.74 27.79
CA ASP A 261 -42.55 -21.05 27.81
C ASP A 261 -42.74 -22.42 28.50
N SER A 262 -42.50 -22.46 29.80
CA SER A 262 -43.03 -23.52 30.66
C SER A 262 -43.26 -23.00 32.08
N THR A 263 -44.08 -21.96 32.20
CA THR A 263 -44.89 -21.73 33.40
C THR A 263 -46.31 -21.46 32.95
N GLY A 264 -47.10 -22.51 32.85
CA GLY A 264 -48.51 -22.46 32.47
C GLY A 264 -49.23 -23.72 32.91
N ALA A 265 -49.96 -23.59 34.02
CA ALA A 265 -50.90 -24.52 34.67
C ALA A 265 -50.31 -25.72 35.45
#